data_AF-A0A0G2IB24-F1
#
_entry.id   AF-A0A0G2IB24-F1
#
_cell.length_a   1.000
_cell.length_b   1.000
_cell.length_c   1.000
_cell.angle_alpha   90.00
_cell.angle_beta   90.00
_cell.angle_gamma   90.00
#
_symmetry.space_group_name_H-M   'P 1'
#
loop_
_entity.id
_entity.type
_entity.pdbx_description
1 polymer ?
#
loop_
_entity_poly.entity_id
_entity_poly.type
_entity_poly.pdbx_seq_one_letter_code
_entity_poly.pdbx_strand_id
1 'polypeptide(L)'
;MNASLITAKSIEANDASRAAALNEYETKRIGPLTAPLISTIAFPAMRHFADDWVELIDAAEGRDINQTLPPGTPASVRKGYQAQRRYQIPLLRNPTEGAVEILADSVGTLSVAMQRPLSRGTVRPASADIFDSPPLVDPRYCSEPFDCLVLARALLFNCALVRTRAMAELRPVVQEPYFCPDDLSPGGAANNTAADQRNVTDSRMLELARQYLATEFHPSGSTAMLPLDLGGVVDTELRVYGTEGLRVVDAGVMPMVLGAHLQAAVYAIAERAAGIISDHDVSGGEDSGRPART
;
A
#
# COMPACT_ATOMS: atom_id res chain seq x y z
N MET A 1 -0.26 25.40 25.21
CA MET A 1 0.61 24.99 24.08
C MET A 1 2.02 25.42 24.38
N ASN A 2 3.00 24.51 24.33
CA ASN A 2 4.40 24.91 24.45
C ASN A 2 4.82 25.49 23.10
N ALA A 3 5.03 26.81 23.02
CA ALA A 3 5.33 27.54 21.77
C ALA A 3 6.73 27.23 21.19
N SER A 4 7.46 26.26 21.78
CA SER A 4 8.84 25.94 21.44
C SER A 4 9.01 24.77 20.46
N LEU A 5 7.93 24.10 20.04
CA LEU A 5 8.00 22.97 19.09
C LEU A 5 7.58 23.44 17.69
N ILE A 6 8.54 23.44 16.76
CA ILE A 6 8.29 23.68 15.33
C ILE A 6 7.62 22.42 14.77
N THR A 7 6.42 22.56 14.19
CA THR A 7 5.70 21.46 13.52
C THR A 7 5.76 21.61 12.01
N ALA A 8 5.37 20.58 11.25
CA ALA A 8 5.19 20.71 9.80
C ALA A 8 4.26 21.90 9.45
N LYS A 9 3.18 22.07 10.24
CA LYS A 9 2.25 23.21 10.12
C LYS A 9 2.92 24.57 10.39
N SER A 10 3.92 24.63 11.27
CA SER A 10 4.71 25.85 11.50
C SER A 10 5.56 26.21 10.28
N ILE A 11 6.15 25.22 9.60
CA ILE A 11 6.95 25.42 8.39
C ILE A 11 6.05 25.86 7.23
N GLU A 12 4.90 25.19 7.06
CA GLU A 12 3.97 25.42 5.95
C GLU A 12 3.03 26.60 6.17
N ALA A 13 3.13 27.30 7.31
CA ALA A 13 2.22 28.38 7.67
C ALA A 13 2.24 29.56 6.67
N ASN A 14 3.40 29.86 6.06
CA ASN A 14 3.57 30.89 5.05
C ASN A 14 4.92 30.76 4.32
N ASP A 15 5.07 31.48 3.21
CA ASP A 15 6.27 31.46 2.37
C ASP A 15 7.54 31.86 3.14
N ALA A 16 7.45 32.80 4.07
CA ALA A 16 8.61 33.23 4.87
C ALA A 16 9.11 32.11 5.79
N SER A 17 8.22 31.32 6.38
CA SER A 17 8.54 30.19 7.25
C SER A 17 9.16 29.05 6.45
N ARG A 18 8.63 28.77 5.24
CA ARG A 18 9.22 27.80 4.29
C ARG A 18 10.60 28.24 3.83
N ALA A 19 10.77 29.52 3.47
CA ALA A 19 12.05 30.06 3.04
C ALA A 19 13.11 30.05 4.14
N ALA A 20 12.73 30.36 5.39
CA ALA A 20 13.63 30.30 6.53
C ALA A 20 14.11 28.86 6.81
N ALA A 21 13.17 27.90 6.82
CA ALA A 21 13.48 26.49 6.98
C ALA A 21 14.37 25.95 5.85
N LEU A 22 14.10 26.35 4.60
CA LEU A 22 14.90 26.00 3.42
C LEU A 22 16.31 26.58 3.50
N ASN A 23 16.43 27.87 3.81
CA ASN A 23 17.73 28.53 3.94
C ASN A 23 18.59 27.89 5.05
N GLU A 24 17.98 27.54 6.19
CA GLU A 24 18.69 26.84 7.26
C GLU A 24 19.21 25.46 6.80
N TYR A 25 18.37 24.70 6.08
CA TYR A 25 18.76 23.42 5.51
C TYR A 25 19.87 23.54 4.46
N GLU A 26 19.74 24.45 3.49
CA GLU A 26 20.69 24.61 2.40
C GLU A 26 22.06 25.08 2.88
N THR A 27 22.08 26.04 3.82
CA THR A 27 23.33 26.68 4.28
C THR A 27 24.05 25.87 5.34
N LYS A 28 23.31 25.19 6.23
CA LYS A 28 23.88 24.56 7.42
C LYS A 28 23.59 23.06 7.53
N ARG A 29 22.70 22.51 6.70
CA ARG A 29 22.23 21.12 6.78
C ARG A 29 21.65 20.78 8.16
N ILE A 30 20.96 21.75 8.76
CA ILE A 30 20.21 21.63 10.02
C ILE A 30 18.80 22.17 9.82
N GLY A 31 18.03 22.21 10.91
CA GLY A 31 16.70 22.81 10.91
C GLY A 31 15.61 21.79 10.59
N PRO A 32 14.35 22.23 10.50
CA PRO A 32 13.21 21.32 10.55
C PRO A 32 13.05 20.48 9.25
N LEU A 33 13.70 20.86 8.14
CA LEU A 33 13.71 20.06 6.91
C LEU A 33 14.71 18.88 6.95
N THR A 34 15.53 18.75 8.01
CA THR A 34 16.34 17.53 8.22
C THR A 34 15.57 16.43 8.94
N ALA A 35 14.39 16.75 9.49
CA ALA A 35 13.55 15.76 10.14
C ALA A 35 13.04 14.76 9.09
N PRO A 36 13.30 13.45 9.26
CA PRO A 36 12.79 12.46 8.33
C PRO A 36 11.27 12.39 8.41
N LEU A 37 10.63 12.19 7.25
CA LEU A 37 9.18 12.15 7.14
C LEU A 37 8.60 10.97 7.92
N ILE A 38 9.24 9.80 7.89
CA ILE A 38 8.93 8.66 8.76
C ILE A 38 10.20 8.26 9.49
N SER A 39 10.13 8.10 10.81
CA SER A 39 11.29 7.74 11.66
C SER A 39 11.15 6.38 12.32
N THR A 40 9.94 5.83 12.39
CA THR A 40 9.66 4.51 12.98
C THR A 40 8.63 3.76 12.13
N ILE A 41 8.86 2.47 11.89
CA ILE A 41 7.92 1.59 11.20
C ILE A 41 7.71 0.29 11.96
N ALA A 42 6.52 -0.30 11.84
CA ALA A 42 6.22 -1.64 12.32
C ALA A 42 5.25 -2.35 11.38
N PHE A 43 5.39 -3.67 11.25
CA PHE A 43 4.56 -4.50 10.35
C PHE A 43 3.74 -5.53 11.13
N PRO A 44 2.69 -5.12 11.86
CA PRO A 44 1.89 -6.07 12.61
C PRO A 44 1.06 -6.98 11.70
N ALA A 45 1.06 -8.27 12.03
CA ALA A 45 0.08 -9.23 11.54
C ALA A 45 -1.34 -8.94 12.08
N MET A 46 -2.36 -9.42 11.37
CA MET A 46 -3.79 -9.24 11.71
C MET A 46 -4.11 -9.55 13.18
N ARG A 47 -3.55 -10.64 13.72
CA ARG A 47 -3.78 -11.09 15.10
C ARG A 47 -3.43 -10.06 16.18
N HIS A 48 -2.62 -9.03 15.87
CA HIS A 48 -2.20 -8.04 16.85
C HIS A 48 -3.22 -6.89 17.01
N PHE A 49 -4.11 -6.69 16.03
CA PHE A 49 -5.02 -5.55 16.01
C PHE A 49 -6.49 -5.92 15.73
N ALA A 50 -6.79 -7.19 15.45
CA ALA A 50 -8.15 -7.70 15.27
C ALA A 50 -8.31 -9.06 15.97
N ASP A 51 -9.21 -9.15 16.94
CA ASP A 51 -9.48 -10.40 17.67
C ASP A 51 -10.14 -11.46 16.77
N ASP A 52 -11.06 -11.03 15.92
CA ASP A 52 -11.83 -11.81 14.94
C ASP A 52 -11.15 -11.87 13.56
N TRP A 53 -9.81 -11.85 13.56
CA TRP A 53 -9.03 -11.83 12.32
C TRP A 53 -9.24 -13.07 11.44
N VAL A 54 -9.51 -14.22 12.05
CA VAL A 54 -9.78 -15.48 11.32
C VAL A 54 -11.09 -15.34 10.54
N GLU A 55 -12.14 -14.88 11.21
CA GLU A 55 -13.47 -14.68 10.65
C GLU A 55 -13.45 -13.62 9.54
N LEU A 56 -12.66 -12.54 9.70
CA LEU A 56 -12.47 -11.56 8.64
C LEU A 56 -11.83 -12.15 7.39
N ILE A 57 -10.78 -12.97 7.56
CA ILE A 57 -10.09 -13.60 6.43
C ILE A 57 -11.00 -14.64 5.77
N ASP A 58 -11.74 -15.44 6.54
CA ASP A 58 -12.70 -16.43 6.03
C ASP A 58 -13.81 -15.75 5.21
N ALA A 59 -14.36 -14.63 5.72
CA ALA A 59 -15.36 -13.85 5.03
C ALA A 59 -14.81 -13.24 3.73
N ALA A 60 -13.56 -12.74 3.76
CA ALA A 60 -12.89 -12.28 2.56
C ALA A 60 -12.73 -13.43 1.56
N GLU A 61 -12.14 -14.56 1.97
CA GLU A 61 -11.90 -15.77 1.18
C GLU A 61 -13.16 -16.25 0.45
N GLY A 62 -14.29 -16.34 1.16
CA GLY A 62 -15.57 -16.79 0.62
C GLY A 62 -16.30 -15.78 -0.28
N ARG A 63 -15.85 -14.52 -0.36
CA ARG A 63 -16.53 -13.48 -1.14
C ARG A 63 -16.41 -13.72 -2.65
N ASP A 64 -17.53 -13.56 -3.36
CA ASP A 64 -17.56 -13.53 -4.82
C ASP A 64 -16.76 -12.34 -5.34
N ILE A 65 -15.71 -12.64 -6.11
CA ILE A 65 -14.82 -11.64 -6.70
C ILE A 65 -15.53 -10.67 -7.65
N ASN A 66 -16.68 -11.08 -8.23
CA ASN A 66 -17.42 -10.21 -9.14
C ASN A 66 -18.12 -9.05 -8.42
N GLN A 67 -18.28 -9.14 -7.10
CA GLN A 67 -18.83 -8.05 -6.29
C GLN A 67 -17.81 -6.94 -6.07
N THR A 68 -16.51 -7.21 -6.21
CA THR A 68 -15.43 -6.29 -5.80
C THR A 68 -14.53 -5.87 -6.97
N LEU A 69 -14.46 -6.67 -8.03
CA LEU A 69 -13.80 -6.28 -9.27
C LEU A 69 -14.64 -5.27 -10.09
N PRO A 70 -14.00 -4.46 -10.95
CA PRO A 70 -14.73 -3.59 -11.86
C PRO A 70 -15.72 -4.35 -12.75
N PRO A 71 -16.92 -3.77 -13.01
CA PRO A 71 -17.80 -4.27 -14.06
C PRO A 71 -17.05 -4.38 -15.40
N GLY A 72 -17.32 -5.44 -16.16
CA GLY A 72 -16.66 -5.65 -17.45
C GLY A 72 -15.20 -6.10 -17.38
N THR A 73 -14.65 -6.42 -16.19
CA THR A 73 -13.30 -7.01 -16.08
C THR A 73 -13.17 -8.24 -17.00
N PRO A 74 -12.10 -8.37 -17.80
CA PRO A 74 -11.92 -9.53 -18.67
C PRO A 74 -11.87 -10.87 -17.92
N ALA A 75 -12.31 -11.96 -18.56
CA ALA A 75 -12.35 -13.28 -17.94
C ALA A 75 -10.95 -13.78 -17.53
N SER A 76 -9.92 -13.51 -18.33
CA SER A 76 -8.52 -13.85 -18.00
C SER A 76 -8.03 -13.10 -16.75
N VAL A 77 -8.32 -11.80 -16.66
CA VAL A 77 -7.98 -10.97 -15.48
C VAL A 77 -8.70 -11.47 -14.23
N ARG A 78 -9.98 -11.88 -14.32
CA ARG A 78 -10.70 -12.52 -13.21
C ARG A 78 -10.01 -13.80 -12.73
N LYS A 79 -9.60 -14.67 -13.66
CA LYS A 79 -8.84 -15.90 -13.32
C LYS A 79 -7.50 -15.56 -12.65
N GLY A 80 -6.78 -14.57 -13.17
CA GLY A 80 -5.53 -14.08 -12.58
C GLY A 80 -5.72 -13.54 -11.18
N TYR A 81 -6.71 -12.68 -10.95
CA TYR A 81 -7.04 -12.17 -9.62
C TYR A 81 -7.38 -13.32 -8.65
N GLN A 82 -8.15 -14.30 -9.09
CA GLN A 82 -8.45 -15.47 -8.24
C GLN A 82 -7.19 -16.29 -7.92
N ALA A 83 -6.27 -16.43 -8.87
CA ALA A 83 -4.97 -17.07 -8.62
C ALA A 83 -4.13 -16.27 -7.60
N GLN A 84 -4.10 -14.94 -7.71
CA GLN A 84 -3.43 -14.06 -6.74
C GLN A 84 -4.01 -14.24 -5.33
N ARG A 85 -5.34 -14.26 -5.19
CA ARG A 85 -6.01 -14.44 -3.89
C ARG A 85 -5.63 -15.75 -3.20
N ARG A 86 -5.42 -16.84 -3.96
CA ARG A 86 -4.95 -18.13 -3.43
C ARG A 86 -3.56 -18.04 -2.78
N TYR A 87 -2.76 -17.03 -3.13
CA TYR A 87 -1.48 -16.75 -2.48
C TYR A 87 -1.59 -15.68 -1.38
N GLN A 88 -2.36 -14.61 -1.59
CA GLN A 88 -2.49 -13.52 -0.61
C GLN A 88 -3.23 -13.93 0.66
N ILE A 89 -4.30 -14.73 0.55
CA ILE A 89 -5.12 -15.12 1.71
C ILE A 89 -4.32 -15.96 2.73
N PRO A 90 -3.56 -17.00 2.33
CA PRO A 90 -2.68 -17.72 3.26
C PRO A 90 -1.62 -16.84 3.92
N LEU A 91 -1.07 -15.86 3.20
CA LEU A 91 -0.12 -14.89 3.77
C LEU A 91 -0.78 -14.04 4.85
N LEU A 92 -1.97 -13.49 4.59
CA LEU A 92 -2.75 -12.75 5.61
C LEU A 92 -3.09 -13.61 6.84
N ARG A 93 -3.21 -14.92 6.67
CA ARG A 93 -3.47 -15.87 7.77
C ARG A 93 -2.21 -16.18 8.58
N ASN A 94 -1.02 -15.90 8.05
CA ASN A 94 0.24 -16.16 8.73
C ASN A 94 0.42 -15.18 9.89
N PRO A 95 0.55 -15.66 11.15
CA PRO A 95 0.67 -14.80 12.32
C PRO A 95 1.95 -13.93 12.38
N THR A 96 2.91 -14.17 11.50
CA THR A 96 4.15 -13.39 11.40
C THR A 96 4.21 -12.48 10.16
N GLU A 97 3.21 -12.54 9.29
CA GLU A 97 3.16 -11.71 8.09
C GLU A 97 2.55 -10.34 8.42
N GLY A 98 3.23 -9.25 8.07
CA GLY A 98 2.70 -7.91 8.21
C GLY A 98 1.47 -7.71 7.33
N ALA A 99 0.30 -7.50 7.94
CA ALA A 99 -0.93 -7.21 7.21
C ALA A 99 -1.07 -5.71 6.92
N VAL A 100 -0.57 -4.90 7.85
CA VAL A 100 -0.47 -3.44 7.74
C VAL A 100 0.93 -3.00 8.13
N GLU A 101 1.30 -1.81 7.68
CA GLU A 101 2.41 -1.05 8.19
C GLU A 101 1.87 0.07 9.08
N ILE A 102 2.56 0.32 10.19
CA ILE A 102 2.36 1.48 11.05
C ILE A 102 3.57 2.38 10.83
N LEU A 103 3.34 3.62 10.45
CA LEU A 103 4.39 4.61 10.24
C LEU A 103 4.25 5.73 11.26
N ALA A 104 5.34 6.04 11.96
CA ALA A 104 5.42 7.18 12.85
C ALA A 104 6.39 8.22 12.29
N ASP A 105 5.91 9.46 12.15
CA ASP A 105 6.78 10.58 11.82
C ASP A 105 7.47 11.17 13.07
N SER A 106 8.42 12.06 12.83
CA SER A 106 9.19 12.72 13.90
C SER A 106 8.38 13.74 14.71
N VAL A 107 7.14 14.06 14.29
CA VAL A 107 6.24 15.00 15.00
C VAL A 107 5.12 14.29 15.76
N GLY A 108 5.04 12.96 15.68
CA GLY A 108 4.12 12.12 16.46
C GLY A 108 2.87 11.67 15.70
N THR A 109 2.79 11.89 14.39
CA THR A 109 1.72 11.35 13.54
C THR A 109 1.92 9.86 13.33
N LEU A 110 0.86 9.09 13.51
CA LEU A 110 0.83 7.65 13.24
C LEU A 110 -0.16 7.36 12.12
N SER A 111 0.35 6.92 10.97
CA SER A 111 -0.46 6.46 9.85
C SER A 111 -0.44 4.93 9.75
N VAL A 112 -1.35 4.39 8.95
CA VAL A 112 -1.41 2.96 8.64
C VAL A 112 -1.48 2.76 7.14
N ALA A 113 -0.81 1.73 6.63
CA ALA A 113 -0.85 1.36 5.23
C ALA A 113 -1.12 -0.14 5.07
N MET A 114 -1.97 -0.49 4.10
CA MET A 114 -2.32 -1.88 3.82
C MET A 114 -1.23 -2.56 3.00
N GLN A 115 -0.67 -3.65 3.50
CA GLN A 115 0.47 -4.31 2.86
C GLN A 115 0.05 -5.38 1.84
N ARG A 116 -1.16 -5.95 2.01
CA ARG A 116 -1.71 -7.01 1.14
C ARG A 116 -3.15 -6.70 0.71
N PRO A 117 -3.41 -5.56 0.05
CA PRO A 117 -4.76 -5.19 -0.36
C PRO A 117 -5.34 -6.20 -1.35
N LEU A 118 -6.61 -6.52 -1.16
CA LEU A 118 -7.40 -7.33 -2.09
C LEU A 118 -8.13 -6.46 -3.12
N SER A 119 -8.40 -5.20 -2.81
CA SER A 119 -8.92 -4.20 -3.74
C SER A 119 -8.06 -4.11 -4.99
N ARG A 120 -8.70 -3.86 -6.13
CA ARG A 120 -8.01 -3.69 -7.43
C ARG A 120 -8.55 -2.46 -8.15
N GLY A 121 -7.63 -1.59 -8.51
CA GLY A 121 -7.86 -0.40 -9.32
C GLY A 121 -7.54 -0.60 -10.80
N THR A 122 -7.63 0.48 -11.56
CA THR A 122 -7.32 0.51 -13.00
C THR A 122 -6.66 1.83 -13.39
N VAL A 123 -5.77 1.77 -14.37
CA VAL A 123 -5.27 2.92 -15.11
C VAL A 123 -5.54 2.69 -16.59
N ARG A 124 -6.11 3.67 -17.28
CA ARG A 124 -6.44 3.58 -18.71
C ARG A 124 -6.17 4.90 -19.42
N PRO A 125 -5.76 4.88 -20.70
CA PRO A 125 -5.73 6.09 -21.50
C PRO A 125 -7.15 6.68 -21.63
N ALA A 126 -7.26 8.00 -21.56
CA ALA A 126 -8.52 8.73 -21.80
C ALA A 126 -8.70 9.10 -23.28
N SER A 127 -7.59 9.27 -24.01
CA SER A 127 -7.51 9.60 -25.42
C SER A 127 -6.37 8.80 -26.08
N ALA A 128 -6.32 8.81 -27.41
CA ALA A 128 -5.17 8.35 -28.18
C ALA A 128 -3.98 9.33 -28.14
N ASP A 129 -4.23 10.61 -27.84
CA ASP A 129 -3.19 11.62 -27.62
C ASP A 129 -2.84 11.72 -26.12
N ILE A 130 -1.55 11.77 -25.81
CA ILE A 130 -1.02 11.95 -24.45
C ILE A 130 -1.19 13.39 -23.94
N PHE A 131 -1.45 14.36 -24.82
CA PHE A 131 -1.59 15.78 -24.48
C PHE A 131 -3.05 16.21 -24.27
N ASP A 132 -4.02 15.41 -24.73
CA ASP A 132 -5.44 15.76 -24.65
C ASP A 132 -5.99 15.75 -23.22
N SER A 133 -5.60 14.75 -22.43
CA SER A 133 -6.18 14.52 -21.11
C SER A 133 -5.29 13.63 -20.26
N PRO A 134 -5.28 13.80 -18.93
CA PRO A 134 -4.62 12.87 -18.04
C PRO A 134 -5.24 11.47 -18.16
N PRO A 135 -4.49 10.41 -17.82
CA PRO A 135 -5.03 9.05 -17.82
C PRO A 135 -6.19 8.94 -16.82
N LEU A 136 -7.13 8.04 -17.12
CA LEU A 136 -8.19 7.64 -16.19
C LEU A 136 -7.58 6.74 -15.12
N VAL A 137 -7.36 7.30 -13.93
CA VAL A 137 -6.83 6.56 -12.77
C VAL A 137 -7.97 6.36 -11.78
N ASP A 138 -8.28 5.10 -11.49
CA ASP A 138 -9.25 4.71 -10.48
C ASP A 138 -8.61 3.66 -9.55
N PRO A 139 -8.04 4.08 -8.40
CA PRO A 139 -7.39 3.15 -7.46
C PRO A 139 -8.36 2.18 -6.79
N ARG A 140 -9.66 2.51 -6.75
CA ARG A 140 -10.72 1.72 -6.11
C ARG A 140 -10.38 1.28 -4.68
N TYR A 141 -9.80 2.17 -3.88
CA TYR A 141 -9.55 1.89 -2.47
C TYR A 141 -10.84 1.43 -1.80
N CYS A 142 -10.74 0.34 -1.02
CA CYS A 142 -11.87 -0.27 -0.33
C CYS A 142 -12.99 -0.82 -1.23
N SER A 143 -12.70 -1.09 -2.50
CA SER A 143 -13.62 -1.88 -3.34
C SER A 143 -13.75 -3.32 -2.84
N GLU A 144 -12.74 -3.83 -2.15
CA GLU A 144 -12.88 -4.96 -1.25
C GLU A 144 -13.15 -4.45 0.19
N PRO A 145 -14.33 -4.75 0.78
CA PRO A 145 -14.67 -4.27 2.13
C PRO A 145 -13.73 -4.77 3.22
N PHE A 146 -13.07 -5.92 3.05
CA PHE A 146 -12.04 -6.40 3.97
C PHE A 146 -10.92 -5.37 4.18
N ASP A 147 -10.39 -4.76 3.12
CA ASP A 147 -9.23 -3.86 3.22
C ASP A 147 -9.52 -2.64 4.10
N CYS A 148 -10.69 -2.05 3.91
CA CYS A 148 -11.10 -0.86 4.65
C CYS A 148 -11.30 -1.18 6.14
N LEU A 149 -11.85 -2.35 6.43
CA LEU A 149 -12.08 -2.80 7.81
C LEU A 149 -10.75 -3.10 8.52
N VAL A 150 -9.79 -3.69 7.81
CA VAL A 150 -8.42 -3.90 8.31
C VAL A 150 -7.76 -2.57 8.66
N LEU A 151 -7.83 -1.57 7.76
CA LEU A 151 -7.29 -0.23 8.01
C LEU A 151 -7.99 0.46 9.19
N ALA A 152 -9.32 0.37 9.26
CA ALA A 152 -10.10 0.91 10.39
C ALA A 152 -9.64 0.33 11.74
N ARG A 153 -9.41 -0.98 11.81
CA ARG A 153 -8.92 -1.65 13.03
C ARG A 153 -7.47 -1.35 13.35
N ALA A 154 -6.62 -1.22 12.33
CA ALA A 154 -5.25 -0.77 12.51
C ALA A 154 -5.17 0.65 13.08
N LEU A 155 -6.07 1.56 12.67
CA LEU A 155 -6.18 2.90 13.26
C LEU A 155 -6.57 2.85 14.75
N LEU A 156 -7.52 1.98 15.13
CA LEU A 156 -7.86 1.75 16.54
C LEU A 156 -6.66 1.23 17.34
N PHE A 157 -5.86 0.35 16.74
CA PHE A 157 -4.63 -0.14 17.35
C PHE A 157 -3.58 0.98 17.52
N ASN A 158 -3.41 1.87 16.54
CA ASN A 158 -2.57 3.06 16.69
C ASN A 158 -3.05 3.94 17.87
N CYS A 159 -4.37 4.09 18.04
CA CYS A 159 -4.92 4.81 19.18
C CYS A 159 -4.58 4.16 20.52
N ALA A 160 -4.64 2.83 20.61
CA ALA A 160 -4.20 2.10 21.78
C ALA A 160 -2.68 2.28 22.02
N LEU A 161 -1.88 2.26 20.96
CA LEU A 161 -0.42 2.45 21.02
C LEU A 161 -0.05 3.81 21.61
N VAL A 162 -0.69 4.90 21.13
CA VAL A 162 -0.48 6.27 21.65
C VAL A 162 -0.82 6.38 23.13
N ARG A 163 -1.83 5.63 23.59
CA ARG A 163 -2.27 5.63 25.00
C ARG A 163 -1.39 4.76 25.92
N THR A 164 -0.46 3.99 25.38
CA THR A 164 0.49 3.22 26.20
C THR A 164 1.33 4.16 27.07
N ARG A 165 1.75 3.70 28.25
CA ARG A 165 2.57 4.51 29.17
C ARG A 165 3.82 5.09 28.49
N ALA A 166 4.55 4.27 27.74
CA ALA A 166 5.78 4.67 27.06
C ALA A 166 5.54 5.79 26.04
N MET A 167 4.45 5.71 25.26
CA MET A 167 4.09 6.76 24.30
C MET A 167 3.50 7.99 24.98
N ALA A 168 2.69 7.81 26.02
CA ALA A 168 2.08 8.91 26.77
C ALA A 168 3.14 9.82 27.44
N GLU A 169 4.27 9.27 27.89
CA GLU A 169 5.41 10.03 28.42
C GLU A 169 6.00 11.02 27.39
N LEU A 170 5.91 10.69 26.09
CA LEU A 170 6.37 11.56 24.99
C LEU A 170 5.41 12.72 24.71
N ARG A 171 4.17 12.66 25.23
CA ARG A 171 3.10 13.63 24.95
C ARG A 171 2.98 13.93 23.44
N PRO A 172 2.78 12.90 22.60
CA PRO A 172 2.74 13.09 21.16
C PRO A 172 1.68 14.13 20.80
N VAL A 173 2.06 15.08 19.94
CA VAL A 173 1.12 16.03 19.37
C VAL A 173 0.48 15.33 18.19
N VAL A 174 -0.76 14.89 18.36
CA VAL A 174 -1.44 14.20 17.27
C VAL A 174 -1.93 15.24 16.27
N GLN A 175 -1.48 15.11 15.03
CA GLN A 175 -1.85 16.03 13.97
C GLN A 175 -3.30 15.76 13.55
N GLU A 176 -4.08 16.83 13.42
CA GLU A 176 -5.47 16.73 12.97
C GLU A 176 -5.52 16.21 11.52
N PRO A 177 -6.47 15.32 11.19
CA PRO A 177 -7.59 14.90 12.02
C PRO A 177 -7.19 13.82 13.04
N TYR A 178 -7.32 14.14 14.33
CA TYR A 178 -7.19 13.20 15.43
C TYR A 178 -8.45 12.35 15.46
N PHE A 179 -8.30 11.02 15.33
CA PHE A 179 -9.43 10.15 15.56
C PHE A 179 -9.09 8.96 16.44
N CYS A 180 -8.99 9.25 17.74
CA CYS A 180 -9.06 8.22 18.78
C CYS A 180 -10.27 8.51 19.66
N PRO A 181 -11.43 7.92 19.37
CA PRO A 181 -12.62 8.15 20.17
C PRO A 181 -12.35 7.85 21.66
N ASP A 182 -12.77 8.79 22.52
CA ASP A 182 -12.61 8.68 23.98
C ASP A 182 -13.49 7.56 24.56
N ASP A 183 -14.57 7.21 23.85
CA ASP A 183 -15.54 6.17 24.21
C ASP A 183 -15.08 4.73 23.87
N LEU A 184 -13.95 4.56 23.19
CA LEU A 184 -13.33 3.23 22.92
C LEU A 184 -12.59 2.63 24.11
N SER A 185 -12.74 3.22 25.30
CA SER A 185 -12.42 2.52 26.52
C SER A 185 -13.22 1.21 26.54
N PRO A 186 -12.61 0.03 26.77
CA PRO A 186 -13.37 -1.20 26.95
C PRO A 186 -14.39 -0.97 28.08
N GLY A 187 -15.67 -0.79 27.73
CA GLY A 187 -16.75 -0.48 28.69
C GLY A 187 -17.55 0.83 28.48
N GLY A 188 -17.29 1.62 27.43
CA GLY A 188 -18.04 2.85 27.15
C GLY A 188 -19.35 2.67 26.37
N ALA A 189 -20.45 2.34 27.05
CA ALA A 189 -21.86 2.68 26.77
C ALA A 189 -22.85 1.53 27.03
N ALA A 190 -23.89 1.86 27.79
CA ALA A 190 -24.92 0.98 28.33
C ALA A 190 -25.71 0.18 27.28
N ASN A 191 -26.12 -1.04 27.67
CA ASN A 191 -27.13 -1.92 27.07
C ASN A 191 -26.87 -2.64 25.73
N ASN A 192 -25.68 -2.57 25.14
CA ASN A 192 -25.37 -3.25 23.86
C ASN A 192 -24.45 -4.46 24.05
N THR A 193 -24.54 -5.46 23.16
CA THR A 193 -23.60 -6.61 23.18
C THR A 193 -22.20 -6.19 22.68
N ALA A 194 -21.16 -6.96 23.00
CA ALA A 194 -19.80 -6.69 22.51
C ALA A 194 -19.70 -6.67 20.97
N ALA A 195 -20.57 -7.42 20.28
CA ALA A 195 -20.65 -7.42 18.82
C ALA A 195 -21.28 -6.13 18.28
N ASP A 196 -22.33 -5.62 18.93
CA ASP A 196 -22.98 -4.36 18.55
C ASP A 196 -22.04 -3.17 18.72
N GLN A 197 -21.27 -3.15 19.82
CA GLN A 197 -20.24 -2.12 20.04
C GLN A 197 -19.16 -2.15 18.97
N ARG A 198 -18.65 -3.34 18.61
CA ARG A 198 -17.65 -3.51 17.53
C ARG A 198 -18.19 -3.01 16.19
N ASN A 199 -19.42 -3.33 15.83
CA ASN A 199 -20.02 -2.89 14.56
C ASN A 199 -20.18 -1.37 14.49
N VAL A 200 -20.59 -0.72 15.58
CA VAL A 200 -20.71 0.75 15.64
C VAL A 200 -19.34 1.40 15.50
N THR A 201 -18.35 0.90 16.26
CA THR A 201 -16.96 1.37 16.18
C THR A 201 -16.38 1.19 14.79
N ASP A 202 -16.49 -0.01 14.20
CA ASP A 202 -15.97 -0.32 12.88
C ASP A 202 -16.62 0.58 11.82
N SER A 203 -17.96 0.78 11.89
CA SER A 203 -18.68 1.66 10.96
C SER A 203 -18.17 3.11 11.03
N ARG A 204 -17.95 3.62 12.25
CA ARG A 204 -17.43 4.98 12.43
C ARG A 204 -16.01 5.12 11.90
N MET A 205 -15.14 4.15 12.22
CA MET A 205 -13.75 4.14 11.73
C MET A 205 -13.67 3.99 10.20
N LEU A 206 -14.58 3.23 9.60
CA LEU A 206 -14.68 3.07 8.16
C LEU A 206 -15.04 4.38 7.45
N GLU A 207 -15.99 5.15 7.97
CA GLU A 207 -16.33 6.47 7.43
C GLU A 207 -15.11 7.39 7.40
N LEU A 208 -14.29 7.33 8.44
CA LEU A 208 -13.11 8.18 8.59
C LEU A 208 -11.95 7.71 7.74
N ALA A 209 -11.67 6.40 7.73
CA ALA A 209 -10.70 5.83 6.82
C ALA A 209 -11.02 6.28 5.39
N ARG A 210 -12.27 6.19 4.95
CA ARG A 210 -12.71 6.63 3.62
C ARG A 210 -12.45 8.11 3.32
N GLN A 211 -12.42 9.00 4.32
CA GLN A 211 -12.15 10.42 4.12
C GLN A 211 -10.67 10.73 3.90
N TYR A 212 -9.77 9.89 4.42
CA TYR A 212 -8.33 10.16 4.44
C TYR A 212 -7.47 9.11 3.72
N LEU A 213 -8.11 8.17 3.02
CA LEU A 213 -7.41 7.20 2.17
C LEU A 213 -6.61 7.89 1.07
N ALA A 214 -5.32 7.58 1.04
CA ALA A 214 -4.39 8.02 0.01
C ALA A 214 -3.42 6.89 -0.33
N THR A 215 -2.60 7.13 -1.36
CA THR A 215 -1.52 6.21 -1.72
C THR A 215 -0.34 6.32 -0.75
N GLU A 216 0.33 5.20 -0.50
CA GLU A 216 1.68 5.15 0.07
C GLU A 216 2.77 5.24 -1.03
N PHE A 217 2.38 5.64 -2.24
CA PHE A 217 3.28 5.75 -3.39
C PHE A 217 3.85 4.40 -3.86
N HIS A 218 3.07 3.32 -3.70
CA HIS A 218 3.39 1.95 -4.15
C HIS A 218 2.51 1.44 -5.32
N PRO A 219 2.22 2.22 -6.38
CA PRO A 219 1.47 1.70 -7.52
C PRO A 219 2.24 0.58 -8.22
N SER A 220 1.56 -0.54 -8.48
CA SER A 220 2.14 -1.75 -9.05
C SER A 220 1.08 -2.57 -9.80
N GLY A 221 1.51 -3.57 -10.57
CA GLY A 221 0.61 -4.56 -11.19
C GLY A 221 -0.13 -4.16 -12.46
N SER A 222 0.14 -2.98 -13.02
CA SER A 222 -0.48 -2.51 -14.28
C SER A 222 -0.05 -3.33 -15.52
N THR A 223 1.09 -4.01 -15.46
CA THR A 223 1.70 -4.79 -16.54
C THR A 223 2.13 -6.17 -16.04
N ALA A 224 1.27 -6.79 -15.22
CA ALA A 224 1.57 -7.98 -14.43
C ALA A 224 2.29 -9.10 -15.21
N MET A 225 3.36 -9.61 -14.61
CA MET A 225 4.09 -10.81 -15.06
C MET A 225 3.30 -12.07 -14.65
N LEU A 226 2.42 -12.52 -15.55
CA LEU A 226 1.56 -13.70 -15.40
C LEU A 226 1.41 -14.40 -16.76
N PRO A 227 0.92 -15.66 -16.79
CA PRO A 227 0.40 -16.24 -18.02
C PRO A 227 -0.67 -15.37 -18.69
N LEU A 228 -0.69 -15.33 -20.03
CA LEU A 228 -1.64 -14.52 -20.80
C LEU A 228 -3.11 -14.90 -20.52
N ASP A 229 -3.39 -16.18 -20.30
CA ASP A 229 -4.73 -16.69 -19.96
C ASP A 229 -5.17 -16.35 -18.52
N LEU A 230 -4.23 -15.86 -17.69
CA LEU A 230 -4.45 -15.27 -16.38
C LEU A 230 -4.39 -13.72 -16.40
N GLY A 231 -4.44 -13.11 -17.59
CA GLY A 231 -4.45 -11.65 -17.74
C GLY A 231 -3.07 -11.01 -17.58
N GLY A 232 -1.99 -11.77 -17.76
CA GLY A 232 -0.63 -11.23 -17.80
C GLY A 232 -0.36 -10.37 -19.02
N VAL A 233 0.59 -9.44 -18.87
CA VAL A 233 1.06 -8.53 -19.91
C VAL A 233 2.47 -8.88 -20.36
N VAL A 234 3.32 -9.35 -19.44
CA VAL A 234 4.68 -9.80 -19.74
C VAL A 234 4.93 -11.25 -19.33
N ASP A 235 5.86 -11.92 -20.02
CA ASP A 235 6.37 -13.24 -19.65
C ASP A 235 7.46 -13.17 -18.56
N THR A 236 8.03 -14.32 -18.18
CA THR A 236 9.07 -14.40 -17.14
C THR A 236 10.40 -13.75 -17.55
N GLU A 237 10.57 -13.45 -18.84
CA GLU A 237 11.69 -12.73 -19.46
C GLU A 237 11.37 -11.23 -19.68
N LEU A 238 10.27 -10.76 -19.07
CA LEU A 238 9.75 -9.40 -19.10
C LEU A 238 9.29 -8.92 -20.48
N ARG A 239 9.12 -9.83 -21.45
CA ARG A 239 8.72 -9.51 -22.82
C ARG A 239 7.22 -9.30 -22.89
N VAL A 240 6.80 -8.26 -23.59
CA VAL A 240 5.37 -7.96 -23.78
C VAL A 240 4.78 -8.96 -24.77
N TYR A 241 3.72 -9.68 -24.37
CA TYR A 241 3.06 -10.66 -25.23
C TYR A 241 2.56 -10.01 -26.54
N GLY A 242 2.72 -10.72 -27.66
CA GLY A 242 2.27 -10.25 -28.98
C GLY A 242 3.15 -9.16 -29.61
N THR A 243 4.33 -8.90 -29.05
CA THR A 243 5.28 -7.91 -29.57
C THR A 243 6.68 -8.51 -29.74
N GLU A 244 7.53 -7.85 -30.51
CA GLU A 244 8.95 -8.18 -30.64
C GLU A 244 9.80 -7.02 -30.12
N GLY A 245 10.91 -7.34 -29.44
CA GLY A 245 11.88 -6.33 -28.99
C GLY A 245 11.42 -5.40 -27.84
N LEU A 246 10.24 -5.61 -27.26
CA LEU A 246 9.68 -4.78 -26.19
C LEU A 246 9.63 -5.50 -24.84
N ARG A 247 10.05 -4.81 -23.79
CA ARG A 247 9.99 -5.27 -22.39
C ARG A 247 9.46 -4.18 -21.47
N VAL A 248 8.92 -4.59 -20.32
CA VAL A 248 8.55 -3.68 -19.22
C VAL A 248 9.40 -4.01 -18.00
N VAL A 249 10.03 -3.00 -17.40
CA VAL A 249 10.97 -3.16 -16.28
C VAL A 249 10.69 -2.09 -15.22
N ASP A 250 9.64 -2.30 -14.44
CA ASP A 250 9.20 -1.42 -13.36
C ASP A 250 8.33 -2.19 -12.34
N ALA A 251 7.70 -1.50 -11.39
CA ALA A 251 6.78 -2.12 -10.42
C ALA A 251 5.47 -2.65 -11.05
N GLY A 252 5.15 -2.25 -12.28
CA GLY A 252 3.98 -2.71 -13.01
C GLY A 252 3.99 -4.22 -13.26
N VAL A 253 5.17 -4.83 -13.37
CA VAL A 253 5.30 -6.28 -13.60
C VAL A 253 4.99 -7.12 -12.37
N MET A 254 4.93 -6.52 -11.17
CA MET A 254 4.59 -7.23 -9.93
C MET A 254 3.10 -7.60 -9.94
N PRO A 255 2.71 -8.88 -10.05
CA PRO A 255 1.30 -9.25 -10.15
C PRO A 255 0.50 -8.97 -8.87
N MET A 256 1.19 -8.81 -7.75
CA MET A 256 0.66 -8.44 -6.44
C MET A 256 1.67 -7.52 -5.77
N VAL A 257 1.18 -6.48 -5.08
CA VAL A 257 2.06 -5.59 -4.31
C VAL A 257 2.77 -6.38 -3.20
N LEU A 258 4.04 -6.04 -2.98
CA LEU A 258 4.84 -6.59 -1.90
C LEU A 258 4.48 -5.88 -0.59
N GLY A 259 4.49 -6.61 0.52
CA GLY A 259 4.34 -6.03 1.86
C GLY A 259 5.65 -5.39 2.32
N ALA A 260 6.15 -4.42 1.55
CA ALA A 260 7.40 -3.70 1.76
C ALA A 260 7.45 -2.46 0.85
N HIS A 261 8.31 -1.50 1.22
CA HIS A 261 8.68 -0.40 0.32
C HIS A 261 9.26 -0.92 -1.01
N LEU A 262 8.71 -0.47 -2.13
CA LEU A 262 8.97 -1.10 -3.43
C LEU A 262 10.33 -0.77 -4.05
N GLN A 263 11.05 0.25 -3.58
CA GLN A 263 12.31 0.71 -4.19
C GLN A 263 13.32 -0.43 -4.37
N ALA A 264 13.59 -1.20 -3.31
CA ALA A 264 14.55 -2.30 -3.38
C ALA A 264 14.08 -3.41 -4.34
N ALA A 265 12.78 -3.68 -4.40
CA ALA A 265 12.22 -4.67 -5.31
C ALA A 265 12.31 -4.22 -6.78
N VAL A 266 12.09 -2.94 -7.06
CA VAL A 266 12.26 -2.37 -8.40
C VAL A 266 13.74 -2.45 -8.83
N TYR A 267 14.68 -2.19 -7.92
CA TYR A 267 16.10 -2.41 -8.21
C TYR A 267 16.41 -3.88 -8.53
N ALA A 268 15.88 -4.82 -7.75
CA ALA A 268 16.06 -6.25 -8.02
C ALA A 268 15.48 -6.67 -9.40
N ILE A 269 14.32 -6.12 -9.78
CA ILE A 269 13.72 -6.32 -11.12
C ILE A 269 14.64 -5.75 -12.21
N ALA A 270 15.16 -4.54 -12.01
CA ALA A 270 16.06 -3.89 -12.96
C ALA A 270 17.38 -4.65 -13.13
N GLU A 271 17.99 -5.12 -12.04
CA GLU A 271 19.20 -5.96 -12.07
C GLU A 271 18.96 -7.28 -12.82
N ARG A 272 17.82 -7.95 -12.57
CA ARG A 272 17.44 -9.16 -13.32
C ARG A 272 17.24 -8.86 -14.81
N ALA A 273 16.60 -7.75 -15.13
CA ALA A 273 16.38 -7.33 -16.51
C ALA A 273 17.71 -7.01 -17.22
N ALA A 274 18.64 -6.36 -16.54
CA ALA A 274 19.97 -6.10 -17.06
C ALA A 274 20.69 -7.41 -17.41
N GLY A 275 20.63 -8.42 -16.54
CA GLY A 275 21.13 -9.76 -16.85
C GLY A 275 20.50 -10.37 -18.10
N ILE A 276 19.16 -10.36 -18.21
CA ILE A 276 18.42 -10.88 -19.37
C ILE A 276 18.78 -10.17 -20.68
N ILE A 277 19.05 -8.86 -20.61
CA ILE A 277 19.34 -8.02 -21.79
C ILE A 277 20.81 -8.09 -22.17
N SER A 278 21.71 -8.12 -21.19
CA SER A 278 23.16 -8.16 -21.40
C SER A 278 23.66 -9.55 -21.77
N ASP A 279 22.93 -10.63 -21.46
CA ASP A 279 23.20 -11.98 -21.98
C ASP A 279 22.90 -12.06 -23.49
N HIS A 280 23.83 -11.53 -24.28
CA HIS A 280 24.38 -12.30 -25.39
C HIS A 280 25.14 -13.49 -24.80
N ASP A 281 24.63 -14.73 -24.96
CA ASP A 281 25.32 -16.01 -24.74
C ASP A 281 26.66 -15.93 -23.95
N VAL A 282 26.60 -15.81 -22.63
CA VAL A 282 27.77 -16.07 -21.75
C VAL A 282 27.67 -17.47 -21.13
N SER A 283 27.21 -18.44 -21.91
CA SER A 283 27.55 -19.84 -21.68
C SER A 283 28.50 -20.30 -22.79
N GLY A 284 29.79 -20.37 -22.47
CA GLY A 284 30.73 -21.13 -23.28
C GLY A 284 30.24 -22.57 -23.42
N GLY A 285 29.73 -22.90 -24.61
CA GLY A 285 29.22 -24.21 -24.97
C GLY A 285 28.72 -24.18 -26.40
N GLU A 286 29.61 -24.60 -27.30
CA GLU A 286 29.44 -24.92 -28.74
C GLU A 286 28.19 -24.37 -29.45
N ASP A 287 28.46 -23.50 -30.43
CA ASP A 287 27.59 -23.17 -31.56
C ASP A 287 27.05 -24.44 -32.22
N SER A 288 25.84 -24.85 -31.84
CA SER A 288 25.02 -25.78 -32.61
C SER A 288 23.90 -25.01 -33.31
N GLY A 289 24.27 -24.24 -34.33
CA GLY A 289 23.46 -24.01 -35.53
C GLY A 289 22.06 -23.45 -35.30
N ARG A 290 21.96 -22.13 -35.12
CA ARG A 290 20.71 -21.42 -35.43
C ARG A 290 20.62 -21.20 -36.95
N PRO A 291 19.56 -21.69 -37.64
CA PRO A 291 19.34 -21.30 -39.01
C PRO A 291 18.99 -19.81 -39.07
N ALA A 292 19.56 -19.12 -40.07
CA ALA A 292 19.33 -17.71 -40.33
C ALA A 292 17.83 -17.41 -40.46
N ARG A 293 17.35 -16.39 -39.75
CA ARG A 293 16.00 -15.85 -39.94
C ARG A 293 15.97 -15.08 -41.26
N THR A 294 15.38 -15.69 -42.29
CA THR A 294 14.78 -14.99 -43.43
C THR A 294 13.40 -14.49 -43.06
#